data_AF-A0A0L8G5E7-F1
#
_entry.id   AF-A0A0L8G5E7-F1
#
_cell.length_a   1.000
_cell.length_b   1.000
_cell.length_c   1.000
_cell.angle_alpha   90.00
_cell.angle_beta   90.00
_cell.angle_gamma   90.00
#
_symmetry.space_group_name_H-M   'P 1'
#
loop_
_entity.id
_entity.type
_entity.pdbx_description
1 polymer ?
#
loop_
_entity_poly.entity_id
_entity_poly.type
_entity_poly.pdbx_seq_one_letter_code
_entity_poly.pdbx_strand_id
1 'polypeptide(L)' 'MRHAVSPIHTFKTGSVDFEKARVTRAELKRRERKQRLLLPKPTPSIPRPQCPHMFHATLGLRFKHSGK' A
#
# COMPACT_ATOMS: atom_id res chain seq x y z
N MET A 1 -27.72 2.82 43.03
CA MET A 1 -28.67 2.08 42.17
C MET A 1 -27.96 1.64 40.91
N ARG A 2 -27.83 0.34 40.65
CA ARG A 2 -27.22 -0.17 39.41
C ARG A 2 -28.34 -0.21 38.36
N HIS A 3 -28.27 0.66 37.35
CA HIS A 3 -29.17 0.57 36.21
C HIS A 3 -28.91 -0.77 35.51
N ALA A 4 -29.85 -1.70 35.63
CA ALA A 4 -29.83 -2.93 34.86
C ALA A 4 -30.06 -2.54 33.39
N VAL A 5 -28.97 -2.31 32.65
CA VAL A 5 -29.03 -2.09 31.22
C VAL A 5 -29.47 -3.42 30.59
N SER A 6 -30.63 -3.43 29.95
CA SER A 6 -31.18 -4.63 29.32
C SER A 6 -30.13 -5.26 28.38
N PRO A 7 -29.87 -6.58 28.44
CA PRO A 7 -28.89 -7.25 27.58
C PRO A 7 -29.13 -6.98 26.08
N ILE A 8 -30.40 -6.76 25.70
CA ILE A 8 -30.83 -6.43 24.34
C ILE A 8 -30.33 -5.03 23.93
N HIS A 9 -30.31 -4.08 24.86
CA HIS A 9 -29.78 -2.74 24.61
C HIS A 9 -28.27 -2.80 24.37
N THR A 10 -27.53 -3.55 25.20
CA THR A 10 -26.08 -3.73 25.06
C THR A 10 -25.69 -4.38 23.74
N PHE A 11 -26.44 -5.39 23.28
CA PHE A 11 -26.19 -6.05 22.00
C PHE A 11 -26.43 -5.14 20.80
N LYS A 12 -27.51 -4.34 20.82
CA LYS A 12 -27.81 -3.36 19.77
C LYS A 12 -26.74 -2.27 19.70
N THR A 13 -26.33 -1.74 20.85
CA THR A 13 -25.27 -0.72 20.93
C THR A 13 -23.93 -1.27 20.43
N GLY A 14 -23.54 -2.48 20.88
CA GLY A 14 -22.32 -3.13 20.42
C GLY A 14 -22.29 -3.40 18.91
N SER A 15 -23.44 -3.76 18.32
CA SER A 15 -23.56 -3.93 16.87
C SER A 15 -23.41 -2.61 16.11
N VAL A 16 -24.02 -1.52 16.59
CA VAL A 16 -23.89 -0.19 15.99
C VAL A 16 -22.45 0.33 16.07
N ASP A 17 -21.78 0.13 17.20
CA ASP A 17 -20.40 0.58 17.38
C ASP A 17 -19.41 -0.25 16.55
N PHE A 18 -19.66 -1.56 16.41
CA PHE A 18 -18.89 -2.41 15.51
C PHE A 18 -19.02 -1.95 14.05
N GLU A 19 -20.23 -1.63 13.59
CA GLU A 19 -20.45 -1.14 12.23
C GLU A 19 -19.78 0.22 12.01
N LYS A 20 -19.86 1.13 12.98
CA LYS A 20 -19.12 2.40 12.95
C LYS A 20 -17.61 2.18 12.86
N ALA A 21 -17.06 1.23 13.61
CA ALA A 21 -15.63 0.92 13.55
C ALA A 21 -15.22 0.36 12.18
N ARG A 22 -16.05 -0.50 11.57
CA ARG A 22 -15.83 -1.02 10.20
C ARG A 22 -15.82 0.10 9.17
N VAL A 23 -16.83 0.97 9.19
CA VAL A 23 -16.95 2.11 8.28
C VAL A 23 -15.76 3.06 8.44
N THR A 24 -15.39 3.38 9.67
CA THR A 24 -14.24 4.26 9.97
C THR A 24 -12.94 3.68 9.42
N ARG A 25 -12.72 2.37 9.59
CA ARG A 25 -11.54 1.68 9.05
C ARG A 25 -11.52 1.64 7.52
N ALA A 26 -12.67 1.43 6.89
CA ALA A 26 -12.81 1.45 5.44
C ALA A 26 -12.51 2.84 4.87
N GLU A 27 -13.04 3.89 5.50
CA GLU A 27 -12.79 5.28 5.09
C GLU A 27 -11.31 5.67 5.27
N LEU A 28 -10.68 5.26 6.37
CA LEU A 28 -9.24 5.47 6.58
C LEU A 28 -8.43 4.83 5.44
N LYS A 29 -8.72 3.57 5.09
CA LYS A 29 -8.05 2.87 3.99
C LYS A 29 -8.32 3.53 2.64
N ARG A 30 -9.53 4.06 2.42
CA ARG A 30 -9.86 4.84 1.22
C ARG A 30 -9.00 6.10 1.13
N ARG A 31 -8.83 6.83 2.22
CA ARG A 31 -7.99 8.05 2.28
C ARG A 31 -6.52 7.72 2.05
N GLU A 32 -6.00 6.67 2.67
CA GLU A 32 -4.62 6.21 2.48
C GLU A 32 -4.35 5.87 0.99
N ARG A 33 -5.28 5.17 0.32
CA ARG A 33 -5.17 4.87 -1.11
C ARG A 33 -5.20 6.13 -1.99
N LYS A 34 -6.09 7.09 -1.69
CA LYS A 34 -6.14 8.37 -2.41
C LYS A 34 -4.84 9.14 -2.25
N GLN A 35 -4.29 9.21 -1.04
CA GLN A 35 -3.01 9.87 -0.79
C GLN A 35 -1.89 9.19 -1.59
N ARG A 36 -1.84 7.85 -1.58
CA ARG A 36 -0.86 7.08 -2.37
C ARG A 36 -1.02 7.24 -3.89
N LEU A 37 -2.22 7.53 -4.38
CA LEU A 37 -2.46 7.84 -5.79
C LEU A 37 -1.96 9.24 -6.17
N LEU A 38 -2.05 10.19 -5.24
CA LEU A 38 -1.51 11.55 -5.42
C LEU A 38 0.03 11.57 -5.36
N LEU A 39 0.63 10.58 -4.69
CA LEU A 39 2.07 10.40 -4.67
C LEU A 39 2.58 9.90 -6.03
N PRO A 40 3.73 10.39 -6.51
CA PRO A 40 4.38 9.85 -7.70
C PRO A 40 4.61 8.34 -7.55
N LYS A 41 4.49 7.61 -8.66
CA LYS A 41 4.89 6.20 -8.68
C LYS A 41 6.36 6.12 -8.23
N PRO A 42 6.72 5.18 -7.34
CA PRO A 42 8.11 4.98 -7.00
C PRO A 42 8.88 4.73 -8.28
N THR A 43 10.07 5.34 -8.40
CA THR A 43 10.98 5.04 -9.50
C THR A 43 11.12 3.54 -9.59
N PRO A 44 10.83 2.92 -10.75
CA PRO A 44 11.01 1.48 -10.89
C PRO A 44 12.43 1.16 -10.46
N SER A 45 12.60 0.12 -9.64
CA SER A 45 13.93 -0.34 -9.29
C SER A 45 14.69 -0.57 -10.59
N ILE A 46 15.88 0.02 -10.72
CA ILE A 46 16.79 -0.27 -11.84
C ILE A 46 16.82 -1.79 -11.98
N PRO A 47 16.58 -2.34 -13.18
CA PRO A 47 16.61 -3.78 -13.36
C PRO A 47 17.93 -4.28 -12.79
N ARG A 48 17.84 -5.16 -11.78
CA ARG A 48 19.03 -5.85 -11.25
C ARG A 48 19.75 -6.42 -12.48
N PRO A 49 21.06 -6.19 -12.67
CA PRO A 49 21.76 -6.74 -13.82
C PRO A 49 21.62 -8.26 -13.74
N GLN A 50 20.68 -8.83 -14.50
CA GLN A 50 20.43 -10.27 -14.58
C GLN A 50 21.61 -10.97 -15.24
N CYS A 51 22.41 -10.22 -15.99
CA CYS A 51 23.72 -10.59 -16.48
C CYS A 51 24.40 -9.29 -16.96
N PRO A 52 25.71 -9.07 -16.74
CA PRO A 52 26.43 -7.93 -17.33
C PRO A 52 26.20 -7.83 -18.84
N HIS A 53 26.06 -8.98 -19.50
CA HIS A 53 25.89 -9.07 -20.94
C HIS A 53 24.62 -8.38 -21.47
N MET A 54 23.48 -8.46 -20.77
CA MET A 54 22.25 -7.81 -21.24
C MET A 54 22.25 -6.29 -21.04
N PHE A 55 23.02 -5.78 -20.07
CA PHE A 55 23.10 -4.34 -19.81
C PHE A 55 23.74 -3.58 -20.98
N HIS A 56 24.70 -4.23 -21.67
CA HIS A 56 25.35 -3.69 -22.86
C HIS A 56 24.44 -3.66 -24.09
N ALA A 57 23.56 -4.65 -24.25
CA ALA A 57 22.66 -4.74 -25.39
C ALA A 57 21.56 -3.67 -25.34
N THR A 58 20.97 -3.45 -24.16
CA THR A 58 19.82 -2.53 -23.99
C THR A 58 20.21 -1.06 -24.00
N LEU A 59 21.42 -0.72 -23.51
CA LEU A 59 21.86 0.68 -23.44
C LEU A 59 22.68 1.13 -24.66
N GLY A 60 22.93 0.25 -25.65
CA GLY A 60 23.71 0.59 -26.84
C GLY A 60 25.17 1.04 -26.56
N LEU A 61 25.62 0.91 -25.31
CA LEU A 61 26.93 1.32 -24.84
C LEU A 61 27.95 0.27 -25.27
N ARG A 62 28.38 0.37 -26.53
CA ARG A 62 29.57 -0.32 -27.03
C ARG A 62 30.78 0.29 -26.32
N PHE A 63 31.22 -0.33 -25.23
CA PHE A 63 32.57 -0.11 -24.74
C PHE A 63 33.51 -0.49 -25.88
N LYS A 64 34.12 0.51 -26.54
CA LYS A 64 35.28 0.24 -27.38
C LYS A 64 36.37 -0.26 -26.42
N HIS A 65 36.58 -1.57 -26.36
CA HIS A 65 37.79 -2.11 -25.80
C HIS A 65 38.93 -1.68 -26.74
N SER A 66 39.54 -0.53 -26.42
CA SER A 66 40.87 -0.21 -26.88
C SER A 66 41.79 -1.25 -26.23
N GLY A 67 42.08 -2.31 -26.98
CA GLY A 67 43.05 -3.31 -26.57
C GLY A 67 44.40 -2.67 -26.25
N LYS A 68 45.00 -3.13 -25.17
CA LYS A 68 46.44 -3.17 -24.95
C LYS A 68 46.77 -4.56 -24.46
#